data_AF-A0A1Q7WY61-F1
#
_entry.id   AF-A0A1Q7WY61-F1
#
_cell.length_a   1.000
_cell.length_b   1.000
_cell.length_c   1.000
_cell.angle_alpha   90.00
_cell.angle_beta   90.00
_cell.angle_gamma   90.00
#
_symmetry.space_group_name_H-M   'P 1'
#
loop_
_entity.id
_entity.type
_entity.pdbx_description
1 polymer ?
#
loop_
_entity_poly.entity_id
_entity_poly.type
_entity_poly.pdbx_seq_one_letter_code
_entity_poly.pdbx_strand_id
1 'polypeptide(L)'
;MGEAINLGLDMIRDIKTTFKNNAIAYYRPWMFMITDGEPDPGWQSAVQRLHNEAANKGVAFFAVGVENANMQILSQIATPTLPPVMLKGLNFKEMFRWLSDSMRRTSSTKVGDNVPLAAVDSWAMITG
;
A
#
# COMPACT_ATOMS: atom_id res chain seq x y z
N MET A 1 -0.77 15.10 -1.67
CA MET A 1 -0.72 13.61 -1.86
C MET A 1 0.43 13.10 -2.73
N GLY A 2 0.67 13.63 -3.93
CA GLY A 2 1.73 13.13 -4.82
C GLY A 2 3.12 13.13 -4.18
N GLU A 3 3.44 14.18 -3.43
CA GLU A 3 4.68 14.27 -2.64
C GLU A 3 4.80 13.17 -1.58
N ALA A 4 3.70 12.83 -0.90
CA ALA A 4 3.69 11.77 0.10
C ALA A 4 3.97 10.39 -0.51
N ILE A 5 3.41 10.11 -1.70
CA ILE A 5 3.71 8.88 -2.45
C ILE A 5 5.20 8.85 -2.80
N ASN A 6 5.74 9.93 -3.34
CA ASN A 6 7.16 10.01 -3.70
C ASN A 6 8.07 9.80 -2.50
N LEU A 7 7.81 10.52 -1.40
CA LEU A 7 8.56 10.40 -0.15
C LEU A 7 8.55 8.96 0.37
N GLY A 8 7.38 8.33 0.41
CA GLY A 8 7.26 6.93 0.84
C GLY A 8 8.06 5.98 -0.05
N LEU A 9 8.06 6.19 -1.37
CA LEU A 9 8.81 5.36 -2.31
C LEU A 9 10.33 5.55 -2.14
N ASP A 10 10.77 6.78 -1.87
CA ASP A 10 12.17 7.07 -1.57
C ASP A 10 12.62 6.40 -0.26
N MET A 11 11.82 6.49 0.80
CA MET A 11 12.10 5.79 2.07
C MET A 11 12.21 4.27 1.88
N ILE A 12 11.33 3.68 1.05
CA ILE A 12 11.39 2.26 0.70
C ILE A 12 12.66 1.92 -0.09
N ARG A 13 13.06 2.77 -1.04
CA ARG A 13 14.29 2.57 -1.81
C ARG A 13 15.52 2.58 -0.88
N ASP A 14 15.56 3.52 0.05
CA ASP A 14 16.70 3.71 0.93
C ASP A 14 16.85 2.53 1.91
N ILE A 15 15.76 2.02 2.47
CA ILE A 15 15.81 0.83 3.32
C ILE A 15 16.16 -0.44 2.54
N LYS A 16 15.64 -0.61 1.31
CA LYS A 16 16.01 -1.72 0.41
C LYS A 16 17.50 -1.68 0.07
N THR A 17 18.05 -0.50 -0.16
CA THR A 17 19.47 -0.29 -0.45
C THR A 17 20.31 -0.68 0.77
N THR A 18 19.88 -0.28 1.97
CA THR A 18 20.52 -0.67 3.23
C THR A 18 20.55 -2.19 3.39
N PHE A 19 19.42 -2.88 3.19
CA PHE A 19 19.39 -4.35 3.26
C PHE A 19 20.28 -5.01 2.21
N LYS A 20 20.23 -4.54 0.95
CA LYS A 20 21.07 -5.06 -0.14
C LYS A 20 22.56 -4.93 0.19
N ASN A 21 22.99 -3.78 0.68
CA ASN A 21 24.40 -3.52 1.03
C ASN A 21 24.90 -4.42 2.16
N ASN A 22 24.00 -4.89 3.03
CA ASN A 22 24.31 -5.81 4.12
C ASN A 22 24.03 -7.29 3.77
N ALA A 23 23.76 -7.61 2.50
CA ALA A 23 23.35 -8.94 2.04
C ALA A 23 22.15 -9.54 2.81
N ILE A 24 21.27 -8.67 3.32
CA ILE A 24 20.05 -9.05 4.04
C ILE A 24 18.92 -9.19 3.01
N ALA A 25 18.33 -10.38 2.93
CA ALA A 25 17.12 -10.59 2.15
C ALA A 25 15.94 -9.82 2.77
N TYR A 26 15.07 -9.26 1.93
CA TYR A 26 13.91 -8.51 2.39
C TYR A 26 12.63 -8.97 1.68
N TYR A 27 11.52 -8.88 2.41
CA TYR A 27 10.18 -9.08 1.84
C TYR A 27 9.71 -7.86 1.07
N ARG A 28 8.78 -8.05 0.14
CA ARG A 28 8.15 -6.93 -0.58
C ARG A 28 7.51 -5.96 0.43
N PRO A 29 7.95 -4.70 0.50
CA PRO A 29 7.44 -3.73 1.47
C PRO A 29 6.01 -3.33 1.14
N TRP A 30 5.24 -3.00 2.17
CA TRP A 30 3.86 -2.52 2.04
C TRP A 30 3.80 -1.03 2.36
N MET A 31 3.04 -0.30 1.55
CA MET A 31 2.77 1.12 1.75
C MET A 31 1.26 1.31 1.86
N PHE A 32 0.81 1.94 2.94
CA PHE A 32 -0.58 2.31 3.15
C PHE A 32 -0.72 3.82 3.03
N MET A 33 -1.64 4.27 2.19
CA MET A 33 -2.05 5.67 2.09
C MET A 33 -3.49 5.77 2.57
N ILE A 34 -3.69 6.50 3.67
CA ILE A 34 -5.00 6.73 4.28
C ILE A 34 -5.40 8.18 4.01
N THR A 35 -6.51 8.41 3.32
CA THR A 35 -6.86 9.74 2.78
C THR A 35 -8.34 9.86 2.42
N ASP A 36 -8.82 11.10 2.31
CA ASP A 36 -10.09 11.50 1.70
C ASP A 36 -10.08 11.48 0.16
N GLY A 37 -8.96 11.17 -0.50
CA GLY A 37 -8.92 11.04 -1.96
C GLY A 37 -8.88 12.38 -2.72
N GLU A 38 -8.50 13.49 -2.08
CA GLU A 38 -8.38 14.81 -2.73
C GLU A 38 -6.91 15.22 -2.95
N PRO A 39 -6.26 14.83 -4.06
CA PRO A 39 -4.84 15.12 -4.29
C PRO A 39 -4.63 16.57 -4.74
N ASP A 40 -3.50 17.14 -4.30
CA ASP A 40 -2.95 18.34 -4.90
C ASP A 40 -2.61 18.12 -6.40
N PRO A 41 -2.65 19.17 -7.24
CA PRO A 41 -2.26 19.10 -8.64
C PRO A 41 -0.86 18.47 -8.86
N GLY A 42 -0.70 17.71 -9.95
CA GLY A 42 0.59 17.09 -10.32
C GLY A 42 0.84 15.70 -9.72
N TRP A 43 -0.13 15.14 -8.99
CA TRP A 43 -0.05 13.80 -8.37
C TRP A 43 0.16 12.65 -9.37
N GLN A 44 -0.21 12.84 -10.65
CA GLN A 44 -0.20 11.79 -11.67
C GLN A 44 1.21 11.25 -11.93
N SER A 45 2.25 12.08 -11.85
CA SER A 45 3.64 11.65 -12.02
C SER A 45 4.09 10.71 -10.90
N ALA A 46 3.68 10.98 -9.66
CA ALA A 46 3.93 10.11 -8.51
C ALA A 46 3.20 8.78 -8.64
N VAL A 47 1.99 8.78 -9.20
CA VAL A 47 1.21 7.55 -9.46
C VAL A 47 1.83 6.70 -10.56
N GLN A 48 2.34 7.32 -11.63
CA GLN A 48 3.07 6.58 -12.65
C GLN A 48 4.32 5.89 -12.06
N ARG A 49 5.07 6.61 -11.21
CA ARG A 49 6.21 6.04 -10.48
C ARG A 49 5.78 4.87 -9.59
N LEU A 50 4.70 5.05 -8.83
CA LEU A 50 4.12 4.02 -7.96
C LEU A 50 3.72 2.76 -8.74
N HIS A 51 3.02 2.92 -9.87
CA HIS A 51 2.60 1.81 -10.72
C HIS A 51 3.80 1.05 -11.27
N ASN A 52 4.85 1.75 -11.70
CA ASN A 52 6.10 1.12 -12.15
C ASN A 52 6.77 0.31 -11.03
N GLU A 53 6.90 0.88 -9.83
CA GLU A 53 7.45 0.18 -8.66
C GLU A 53 6.60 -1.04 -8.27
N ALA A 54 5.28 -0.92 -8.32
CA ALA A 54 4.37 -2.01 -8.01
C ALA A 54 4.42 -3.14 -9.05
N ALA A 55 4.50 -2.81 -10.34
CA ALA A 55 4.64 -3.77 -11.43
C ALA A 55 5.94 -4.57 -11.33
N ASN A 56 7.03 -3.92 -10.89
CA ASN A 56 8.32 -4.55 -10.62
C ASN A 56 8.35 -5.31 -9.28
N LYS A 57 7.21 -5.51 -8.62
CA LYS A 57 7.08 -6.13 -7.29
C LYS A 57 7.92 -5.41 -6.22
N GLY A 58 8.25 -4.14 -6.43
CA GLY A 58 9.08 -3.32 -5.56
C GLY A 58 8.38 -2.84 -4.30
N VAL A 59 7.05 -2.67 -4.35
CA VAL A 59 6.16 -2.27 -3.25
C VAL A 59 4.75 -2.82 -3.47
N ALA A 60 4.03 -3.19 -2.42
CA ALA A 60 2.57 -3.41 -2.46
C ALA A 60 1.89 -2.16 -1.87
N PHE A 61 0.96 -1.56 -2.62
CA PHE A 61 0.36 -0.29 -2.25
C PHE A 61 -1.13 -0.44 -1.94
N PHE A 62 -1.54 0.10 -0.80
CA PHE A 62 -2.90 0.04 -0.30
C PHE A 62 -3.45 1.47 -0.21
N ALA A 63 -4.41 1.79 -1.09
CA ALA A 63 -5.18 3.02 -1.01
C ALA A 63 -6.39 2.79 -0.09
N VAL A 64 -6.41 3.47 1.05
CA VAL A 64 -7.48 3.39 2.06
C VAL A 64 -8.21 4.72 2.13
N GLY A 65 -9.44 4.73 1.65
CA GLY A 65 -10.36 5.85 1.81
C GLY A 65 -10.87 5.96 3.24
N VAL A 66 -10.99 7.17 3.76
CA VAL A 66 -11.70 7.46 5.01
C VAL A 66 -12.87 8.39 4.78
N GLU A 67 -13.87 8.33 5.65
CA GLU A 67 -15.07 9.16 5.55
C GLU A 67 -15.75 9.04 4.17
N ASN A 68 -16.00 10.15 3.49
CA ASN A 68 -16.58 10.20 2.15
C ASN A 68 -15.50 10.32 1.07
N ALA A 69 -14.41 9.56 1.21
CA ALA A 69 -13.27 9.68 0.32
C ALA A 69 -13.68 9.57 -1.17
N ASN A 70 -13.01 10.34 -2.02
CA ASN A 70 -13.19 10.29 -3.46
C ASN A 70 -12.60 8.98 -4.02
N MET A 71 -13.42 7.94 -4.02
CA MET A 71 -13.01 6.60 -4.47
C MET A 71 -12.68 6.56 -5.96
N GLN A 72 -13.25 7.45 -6.77
CA GLN A 72 -12.93 7.54 -8.20
C GLN A 72 -11.50 7.99 -8.43
N ILE A 73 -11.01 8.95 -7.62
CA ILE A 73 -9.60 9.36 -7.66
C ILE A 73 -8.71 8.27 -7.05
N LEU A 74 -9.12 7.66 -5.92
CA LEU A 74 -8.36 6.57 -5.34
C LEU A 74 -8.22 5.37 -6.27
N SER A 75 -9.21 5.06 -7.10
CA SER A 75 -9.12 4.01 -8.13
C SER A 75 -8.08 4.32 -9.21
N GLN A 76 -7.82 5.60 -9.50
CA GLN A 76 -6.76 6.00 -10.42
C GLN A 76 -5.37 5.91 -9.79
N ILE A 77 -5.28 6.16 -8.48
CA ILE A 77 -4.03 6.10 -7.72
C ILE A 77 -3.65 4.64 -7.39
N ALA A 78 -4.64 3.82 -7.03
CA ALA A 78 -4.46 2.42 -6.67
C ALA A 78 -3.79 1.62 -7.79
N THR A 79 -3.09 0.55 -7.41
CA THR A 79 -2.44 -0.33 -8.39
C THR A 79 -3.46 -1.33 -8.95
N PRO A 80 -3.36 -1.77 -10.22
CA PRO A 80 -4.36 -2.65 -10.83
C PRO A 80 -4.65 -3.96 -10.08
N THR A 81 -3.69 -4.45 -9.29
CA THR A 81 -3.82 -5.70 -8.53
C THR A 81 -4.36 -5.52 -7.10
N LEU A 82 -4.46 -4.27 -6.62
CA LEU A 82 -4.91 -3.93 -5.27
C LEU A 82 -5.88 -2.74 -5.38
N PRO A 83 -7.20 -2.99 -5.52
CA PRO A 83 -8.19 -1.93 -5.62
C PRO A 83 -8.24 -1.10 -4.33
N PRO A 84 -8.69 0.16 -4.41
CA PRO A 84 -8.85 0.98 -3.21
C PRO A 84 -9.97 0.40 -2.33
N VAL A 85 -9.87 0.67 -1.04
CA VAL A 85 -10.84 0.19 -0.06
C VAL A 85 -11.30 1.34 0.82
N MET A 86 -12.58 1.34 1.20
CA MET A 86 -13.12 2.33 2.14
C MET A 86 -13.05 1.76 3.56
N LEU A 87 -12.47 2.51 4.49
CA LEU A 87 -12.49 2.17 5.91
C LEU A 87 -13.93 2.16 6.42
N LYS A 88 -14.34 1.10 7.12
CA LYS A 88 -15.67 1.03 7.74
C LYS A 88 -15.71 1.97 8.95
N GLY A 89 -16.26 3.17 8.77
CA GLY A 89 -16.24 4.21 9.81
C GLY A 89 -14.80 4.55 10.21
N LEU A 90 -14.50 4.63 11.51
CA LEU A 90 -13.15 4.86 12.05
C LEU A 90 -12.48 3.57 12.53
N ASN A 91 -12.65 2.46 11.81
CA ASN A 91 -12.19 1.13 12.24
C ASN A 91 -10.67 0.88 12.02
N PHE A 92 -9.84 1.85 12.39
CA PHE A 92 -8.38 1.75 12.34
C PHE A 92 -7.85 0.61 13.20
N LYS A 93 -8.50 0.34 14.34
CA LYS A 93 -8.09 -0.71 15.28
C LYS A 93 -8.09 -2.08 14.61
N GLU A 94 -9.16 -2.45 13.91
CA GLU A 94 -9.21 -3.73 13.21
C GLU A 94 -8.32 -3.75 11.97
N MET A 95 -8.11 -2.61 11.29
CA MET A 95 -7.12 -2.51 10.22
C MET A 95 -5.70 -2.82 10.71
N PHE A 96 -5.26 -2.23 11.83
CA PHE A 96 -3.94 -2.50 12.38
C PHE A 96 -3.81 -3.93 12.94
N ARG A 97 -4.89 -4.48 13.49
CA ARG A 97 -4.95 -5.89 13.88
C ARG A 97 -4.76 -6.81 12.67
N TRP A 98 -5.51 -6.56 11.60
CA TRP A 98 -5.38 -7.29 10.33
C TRP A 98 -3.97 -7.16 9.74
N LEU A 99 -3.36 -5.98 9.82
CA LEU A 99 -1.99 -5.75 9.35
C LEU A 99 -0.98 -6.59 10.15
N SER A 100 -1.11 -6.58 11.48
CA SER A 100 -0.25 -7.35 12.39
C SER A 100 -0.36 -8.86 12.11
N ASP A 101 -1.57 -9.37 11.94
CA ASP A 101 -1.83 -10.79 11.63
C ASP A 101 -1.32 -11.17 10.23
N SER A 102 -1.36 -10.24 9.29
CA SER A 102 -0.84 -10.46 7.94
C SER A 102 0.68 -10.47 7.92
N MET A 103 1.34 -9.58 8.66
CA MET A 103 2.79 -9.59 8.84
C MET A 103 3.28 -10.89 9.46
N ARG A 104 2.60 -11.41 10.49
CA ARG A 104 2.95 -12.70 11.12
C ARG A 104 2.89 -13.88 10.15
N ARG A 105 1.98 -13.84 9.17
CA ARG A 105 1.91 -14.86 8.11
C ARG A 105 3.03 -14.68 7.09
N THR A 106 3.34 -13.45 6.70
CA THR A 106 4.44 -13.17 5.75
C THR A 106 5.81 -13.63 6.26
N SER A 107 6.07 -13.56 7.58
CA SER A 107 7.33 -14.05 8.17
C SER A 107 7.52 -15.57 8.10
N SER A 108 6.48 -16.34 7.79
CA SER A 108 6.56 -17.80 7.61
C SER A 108 6.77 -18.25 6.17
N THR A 109 6.72 -17.33 5.21
CA THR A 109 6.89 -17.61 3.76
C THR A 109 8.31 -17.33 3.29
N LYS A 110 8.75 -18.00 2.21
CA LYS A 110 10.07 -17.76 1.63
C LYS A 110 10.11 -16.37 1.00
N VAL A 111 11.27 -15.72 1.10
CA VAL A 111 11.52 -14.46 0.39
C VAL A 111 11.34 -14.69 -1.11
N GLY A 112 10.39 -13.98 -1.72
CA GLY A 112 10.05 -14.10 -3.15
C GLY A 112 8.69 -14.74 -3.43
N ASP A 113 8.05 -15.38 -2.45
CA ASP A 113 6.70 -15.90 -2.60
C ASP A 113 5.65 -14.78 -2.55
N ASN A 114 4.60 -14.92 -3.36
CA ASN A 114 3.41 -14.09 -3.24
C ASN A 114 2.68 -14.50 -1.97
N VAL A 115 2.77 -13.70 -0.91
CA VAL A 115 2.01 -13.95 0.31
C VAL A 115 0.55 -13.56 0.05
N PRO A 116 -0.42 -14.49 0.15
CA PRO A 116 -1.82 -14.14 0.03
C PRO A 116 -2.20 -13.20 1.19
N LEU A 117 -2.69 -12.02 0.83
CA LEU A 117 -3.29 -11.10 1.80
C LEU A 117 -4.58 -11.73 2.34
N ALA A 118 -4.84 -11.57 3.65
CA ALA A 118 -6.17 -11.88 4.14
C ALA A 118 -7.20 -10.93 3.53
N ALA A 119 -8.43 -11.43 3.44
CA ALA A 119 -9.57 -10.58 3.14
C ALA A 119 -9.61 -9.38 4.09
N VAL A 120 -9.95 -8.20 3.55
CA VAL A 120 -10.01 -6.93 4.29
C VAL A 120 -11.40 -6.65 4.87
N ASP A 121 -12.35 -7.57 4.69
CA ASP A 121 -13.77 -7.41 5.02
C ASP A 121 -14.02 -7.06 6.50
N SER A 122 -13.10 -7.39 7.40
CA SER A 122 -13.22 -7.06 8.82
C SER A 122 -13.12 -5.57 9.12
N TRP A 123 -12.44 -4.78 8.27
CA TRP A 123 -12.18 -3.36 8.52
C TRP A 123 -12.49 -2.45 7.31
N ALA A 124 -12.60 -3.01 6.11
CA ALA A 124 -12.86 -2.23 4.90
C ALA A 124 -14.00 -2.79 4.04
N MET A 125 -14.47 -1.95 3.11
CA MET A 125 -15.29 -2.35 1.98
C MET A 125 -14.51 -2.16 0.69
N ILE A 126 -14.45 -3.19 -0.15
CA ILE A 126 -13.89 -3.08 -1.49
C ILE A 126 -14.88 -2.28 -2.34
N THR A 127 -14.45 -1.15 -2.88
CA THR A 127 -15.27 -0.34 -3.78
C THR A 127 -14.89 -0.73 -5.21
N GLY A 128 -15.88 -1.24 -5.96
CA GLY A 128 -15.74 -1.60 -7.37
C GLY A 128 -15.68 -0.39 -8.30
#